data_AF-A0AAV0JXI7-F1
#
_entry.id   AF-A0AAV0JXI7-F1
#
_cell.length_a   1.000
_cell.length_b   1.000
_cell.length_c   1.000
_cell.angle_alpha   90.00
_cell.angle_beta   90.00
_cell.angle_gamma   90.00
#
_symmetry.space_group_name_H-M   'P 1'
#
loop_
_entity.id
_entity.type
_entity.pdbx_description
1 polymer ?
#
loop_
_entity_poly.entity_id
_entity_poly.type
_entity_poly.pdbx_seq_one_letter_code
_entity_poly.pdbx_strand_id
1 'polypeptide(L)'
;MGREPTQLTKPPLDRLMPELLDRAVKALDICNAVSAGVESVRHCQRLAEITVAALENQNPIGDGQVKRARKALGALVASLEEKDHGGSHYKTPERSWSFGRRGATAAVKDRPTATFRSLSMIVGKNWSAAKQIHAMWANLVAPRGAELNGLALPVYIMNVVMVFVMWALVAAVPCQDRVGLPLHIQIPRQFAWAHSLNGLQEKIGEEWKKKEKKGSAGLLEEMQKMEKLSQGLIEFADGFQFPVEEEGKLEEVAAQVKEMAEVCRRMDEGLVPLQQQIRDVFHQAVRSRSEMMELLEHAGKISQPMM
;
A
#
# COMPACT_ATOMS: atom_id res chain seq x y z
N MET A 1 41.07 7.87 -9.65
CA MET A 1 40.08 8.88 -10.05
C MET A 1 39.74 9.70 -8.82
N GLY A 2 40.05 11.00 -8.85
CA GLY A 2 39.98 11.88 -7.68
C GLY A 2 38.54 12.11 -7.21
N ARG A 3 38.32 11.96 -5.91
CA ARG A 3 37.09 12.33 -5.18
C ARG A 3 37.03 13.85 -5.02
N GLU A 4 37.04 14.58 -6.13
CA GLU A 4 36.93 16.04 -6.08
C GLU A 4 35.45 16.43 -6.07
N PRO A 5 34.95 17.11 -5.02
CA PRO A 5 33.53 17.49 -4.89
C PRO A 5 33.04 18.34 -6.08
N THR A 6 33.96 19.05 -6.74
CA THR A 6 33.71 19.89 -7.92
C THR A 6 33.28 19.12 -9.17
N GLN A 7 33.33 17.78 -9.18
CA GLN A 7 32.78 16.97 -10.27
C GLN A 7 31.25 16.91 -10.23
N LEU A 8 30.63 17.10 -9.06
CA LEU A 8 29.18 17.03 -8.88
C LEU A 8 28.44 18.21 -9.54
N THR A 9 29.12 19.33 -9.76
CA THR A 9 28.57 20.53 -10.41
C THR A 9 28.81 20.56 -11.92
N LYS A 10 29.41 19.51 -12.48
CA LYS A 10 29.72 19.42 -13.92
C LYS A 10 28.77 18.45 -14.63
N PRO A 11 28.54 18.63 -15.95
CA PRO A 11 27.80 17.68 -16.76
C PRO A 11 28.40 16.26 -16.72
N PRO A 12 27.56 15.20 -16.66
CA PRO A 12 26.09 15.21 -16.61
C PRO A 12 25.50 15.23 -15.18
N LEU A 13 26.34 15.30 -14.14
CA LEU A 13 25.91 15.14 -12.74
C LEU A 13 25.12 16.35 -12.22
N ASP A 14 25.43 17.54 -12.69
CA ASP A 14 24.69 18.78 -12.45
C ASP A 14 23.17 18.65 -12.68
N ARG A 15 22.76 17.82 -13.65
CA ARG A 15 21.36 17.48 -13.94
C ARG A 15 20.88 16.24 -13.20
N LEU A 16 21.68 15.17 -13.17
CA LEU A 16 21.25 13.88 -12.60
C LEU A 16 20.99 13.95 -11.09
N MET A 17 21.73 14.81 -10.38
CA MET A 17 21.64 14.96 -8.93
C MET A 17 20.32 15.62 -8.49
N PRO A 18 19.90 16.79 -9.04
CA PRO A 18 18.56 17.33 -8.78
C PRO A 18 17.42 16.36 -9.10
N GLU A 19 17.51 15.63 -10.22
CA GLU A 19 16.49 14.64 -10.58
C GLU A 19 16.42 13.49 -9.57
N LEU A 20 17.57 13.01 -9.07
CA LEU A 20 17.61 11.98 -8.02
C LEU A 20 16.96 12.49 -6.73
N LEU A 21 17.26 13.73 -6.31
CA LEU A 21 16.65 14.34 -5.13
C LEU A 21 15.13 14.50 -5.26
N ASP A 22 14.65 14.89 -6.44
CA ASP A 22 13.23 14.98 -6.76
C ASP A 22 12.55 13.60 -6.70
N ARG A 23 13.16 12.57 -7.30
CA ARG A 23 12.66 11.19 -7.20
C ARG A 23 12.69 10.66 -5.76
N ALA A 24 13.67 11.05 -4.95
CA ALA A 24 13.72 10.68 -3.54
C ALA A 24 12.51 11.24 -2.78
N VAL A 25 12.09 12.48 -3.05
CA VAL A 25 10.87 13.05 -2.44
C VAL A 25 9.63 12.25 -2.86
N LYS A 26 9.49 11.93 -4.15
CA LYS A 26 8.37 11.09 -4.64
C LYS A 26 8.37 9.70 -4.02
N ALA A 27 9.54 9.11 -3.81
CA ALA A 27 9.67 7.83 -3.13
C ALA A 27 9.20 7.90 -1.67
N LEU A 28 9.49 9.00 -0.95
CA LEU A 28 8.98 9.22 0.41
C LEU A 28 7.46 9.34 0.44
N ASP A 29 6.87 10.07 -0.51
CA ASP A 29 5.40 10.17 -0.64
C ASP A 29 4.76 8.80 -0.88
N ILE A 30 5.38 7.98 -1.73
CA ILE A 30 4.92 6.61 -1.99
C ILE A 30 5.06 5.74 -0.74
N CYS A 31 6.17 5.82 0.00
CA CYS A 31 6.33 5.09 1.26
C CYS A 31 5.23 5.45 2.28
N ASN A 32 4.83 6.74 2.35
CA ASN A 32 3.72 7.17 3.19
C ASN A 32 2.38 6.57 2.73
N ALA A 33 2.10 6.62 1.43
CA ALA A 33 0.89 6.06 0.85
C ALA A 33 0.80 4.54 1.05
N VAL A 34 1.91 3.82 0.84
CA VAL A 34 2.01 2.38 1.05
C VAL A 34 1.87 2.04 2.54
N SER A 35 2.45 2.82 3.44
CA SER A 35 2.29 2.62 4.89
C SER A 35 0.83 2.76 5.33
N ALA A 36 0.11 3.75 4.79
CA ALA A 36 -1.34 3.88 5.01
C ALA A 36 -2.11 2.68 4.43
N GLY A 37 -1.69 2.20 3.26
CA GLY A 37 -2.21 0.98 2.66
C GLY A 37 -2.04 -0.27 3.53
N VAL A 38 -0.87 -0.44 4.15
CA VAL A 38 -0.61 -1.53 5.09
C VAL A 38 -1.53 -1.44 6.32
N GLU A 39 -1.79 -0.23 6.85
CA GLU A 39 -2.74 -0.08 7.97
C GLU A 39 -4.19 -0.40 7.54
N SER A 40 -4.59 -0.07 6.31
CA SER A 40 -5.88 -0.50 5.76
C SER A 40 -5.99 -2.02 5.65
N VAL A 41 -4.92 -2.69 5.23
CA VAL A 41 -4.84 -4.17 5.20
C VAL A 41 -4.97 -4.75 6.62
N ARG A 42 -4.29 -4.17 7.61
CA ARG A 42 -4.45 -4.57 9.03
C ARG A 42 -5.87 -4.33 9.55
N HIS A 43 -6.53 -3.28 9.09
CA HIS A 43 -7.93 -3.04 9.45
C HIS A 43 -8.83 -4.17 8.94
N CYS A 44 -8.66 -4.58 7.68
CA CYS A 44 -9.38 -5.73 7.10
C CYS A 44 -9.11 -7.01 7.92
N GLN A 45 -7.86 -7.27 8.26
CA GLN A 45 -7.47 -8.40 9.12
C GLN A 45 -8.23 -8.39 10.46
N ARG A 46 -8.27 -7.26 11.17
CA ARG A 46 -9.00 -7.16 12.45
C ARG A 46 -10.49 -7.46 12.30
N LEU A 47 -11.11 -7.09 11.17
CA LEU A 47 -12.51 -7.41 10.90
C LEU A 47 -12.70 -8.91 10.64
N ALA A 48 -11.79 -9.53 9.90
CA ALA A 48 -11.78 -10.98 9.69
C ALA A 48 -11.57 -11.76 10.99
N GLU A 49 -10.70 -11.31 11.89
CA GLU A 49 -10.50 -11.90 13.21
C GLU A 49 -11.76 -11.86 14.08
N ILE A 50 -12.58 -10.81 13.98
CA ILE A 50 -13.87 -10.75 14.68
C ILE A 50 -14.82 -11.84 14.15
N THR A 51 -14.81 -12.09 12.84
CA THR A 51 -15.59 -13.17 12.22
C THR A 51 -15.12 -14.53 12.71
N VAL A 52 -13.80 -14.77 12.70
CA VAL A 52 -13.20 -16.01 13.21
C VAL A 52 -13.60 -16.21 14.66
N ALA A 53 -13.37 -15.23 15.53
CA ALA A 53 -13.71 -15.34 16.95
C ALA A 53 -15.22 -15.50 17.23
N ALA A 54 -16.09 -15.11 16.29
CA ALA A 54 -17.53 -15.26 16.43
C ALA A 54 -18.03 -16.67 16.06
N LEU A 55 -17.39 -17.33 15.09
CA LEU A 55 -17.86 -18.60 14.51
C LEU A 55 -16.98 -19.81 14.89
N GLU A 56 -15.71 -19.59 15.19
CA GLU A 56 -14.76 -20.65 15.48
C GLU A 56 -15.10 -21.38 16.80
N ASN A 57 -15.08 -22.71 16.75
CA ASN A 57 -15.34 -23.62 17.88
C ASN A 57 -16.68 -23.38 18.61
N GLN A 58 -17.67 -22.76 17.95
CA GLN A 58 -19.01 -22.58 18.48
C GLN A 58 -19.90 -23.76 18.08
N ASN A 59 -20.33 -24.56 19.06
CA ASN A 59 -21.29 -25.63 18.84
C ASN A 59 -22.29 -25.71 20.01
N PRO A 60 -23.58 -25.36 19.81
CA PRO A 60 -24.18 -24.92 18.55
C PRO A 60 -23.85 -23.46 18.19
N ILE A 61 -23.79 -23.16 16.90
CA ILE A 61 -23.75 -21.76 16.42
C ILE A 61 -25.12 -21.13 16.69
N GLY A 62 -25.13 -19.97 17.36
CA GLY A 62 -26.34 -19.23 17.67
C GLY A 62 -26.53 -17.96 16.84
N ASP A 63 -27.76 -17.46 16.76
CA ASP A 63 -28.13 -16.22 16.06
C ASP A 63 -27.24 -15.02 16.38
N GLY A 64 -26.85 -14.87 17.66
CA GLY A 64 -26.02 -13.75 18.10
C GLY A 64 -24.61 -13.77 17.49
N GLN A 65 -24.03 -14.96 17.37
CA GLN A 65 -22.71 -15.16 16.76
C GLN A 65 -22.76 -14.87 15.27
N VAL A 66 -23.77 -15.39 14.57
CA VAL A 66 -23.98 -15.15 13.14
C VAL A 66 -24.20 -13.67 12.86
N LYS A 67 -25.04 -12.98 13.64
CA LYS A 67 -25.25 -11.53 13.50
C LYS A 67 -23.97 -10.72 13.71
N ARG A 68 -23.12 -11.12 14.68
CA ARG A 68 -21.82 -10.49 14.91
C ARG A 68 -20.87 -10.70 13.73
N ALA A 69 -20.75 -11.95 13.27
CA ALA A 69 -19.93 -12.32 12.12
C ALA A 69 -20.37 -11.56 10.86
N ARG A 70 -21.68 -11.57 10.55
CA ARG A 70 -22.28 -10.83 9.43
C ARG A 70 -21.94 -9.35 9.46
N LYS A 71 -22.02 -8.71 10.63
CA LYS A 71 -21.69 -7.29 10.78
C LYS A 71 -20.22 -7.02 10.47
N ALA A 72 -19.32 -7.85 10.98
CA ALA A 72 -17.89 -7.71 10.73
C ALA A 72 -17.54 -7.97 9.25
N LEU A 73 -18.14 -9.01 8.66
CA LEU A 73 -18.02 -9.33 7.25
C LEU A 73 -18.52 -8.21 6.33
N GLY A 74 -19.67 -7.61 6.63
CA GLY A 74 -20.18 -6.48 5.85
C GLY A 74 -19.25 -5.26 5.90
N ALA A 75 -18.65 -4.98 7.06
CA ALA A 75 -17.64 -3.93 7.18
C ALA A 75 -16.33 -4.29 6.43
N LEU A 76 -15.96 -5.57 6.42
CA LEU A 76 -14.79 -6.07 5.70
C LEU A 76 -14.97 -5.90 4.20
N VAL A 77 -16.08 -6.37 3.63
CA VAL A 77 -16.38 -6.23 2.20
C VAL A 77 -16.42 -4.75 1.81
N ALA A 78 -17.09 -3.89 2.57
CA ALA A 78 -17.09 -2.46 2.31
C ALA A 78 -15.67 -1.86 2.30
N SER A 79 -14.79 -2.30 3.21
CA SER A 79 -13.39 -1.84 3.26
C SER A 79 -12.55 -2.35 2.08
N LEU A 80 -12.87 -3.54 1.56
CA LEU A 80 -12.23 -4.10 0.35
C LEU A 80 -12.70 -3.39 -0.92
N GLU A 81 -13.97 -2.96 -0.95
CA GLU A 81 -14.65 -2.28 -2.07
C GLU A 81 -14.47 -0.76 -2.10
N GLU A 82 -13.98 -0.11 -1.03
CA GLU A 82 -13.67 1.34 -0.99
C GLU A 82 -12.50 1.69 -1.94
N LYS A 83 -12.72 1.53 -3.25
CA LYS A 83 -11.79 1.82 -4.33
C LYS A 83 -12.57 2.22 -5.57
N ASP A 84 -12.45 3.49 -5.93
CA ASP A 84 -12.44 4.02 -7.32
C ASP A 84 -13.18 5.35 -7.52
N HIS A 85 -13.87 5.88 -6.51
CA HIS A 85 -14.54 7.17 -6.67
C HIS A 85 -13.90 8.24 -5.78
N GLY A 86 -13.11 9.11 -6.41
CA GLY A 86 -12.89 10.45 -5.89
C GLY A 86 -14.25 11.11 -5.61
N GLY A 87 -14.66 11.08 -4.35
CA GLY A 87 -15.92 11.67 -3.88
C GLY A 87 -17.12 10.73 -3.94
N SER A 88 -17.50 10.18 -2.78
CA SER A 88 -18.91 10.04 -2.46
C SER A 88 -19.15 10.28 -0.97
N HIS A 89 -20.13 11.13 -0.72
CA HIS A 89 -20.60 11.56 0.59
C HIS A 89 -21.27 10.40 1.35
N TYR A 90 -20.77 10.10 2.54
CA TYR A 90 -21.66 10.00 3.69
C TYR A 90 -21.38 11.22 4.58
N LYS A 91 -22.26 12.23 4.48
CA LYS A 91 -22.33 13.29 5.48
C LYS A 91 -22.84 12.66 6.78
N THR A 92 -21.95 12.15 7.62
CA THR A 92 -22.27 12.00 9.04
C THR A 92 -22.03 13.36 9.68
N PRO A 93 -23.01 13.97 10.38
CA PRO A 93 -22.76 15.25 11.04
C PRO A 93 -21.81 15.02 12.22
N GLU A 94 -20.56 15.45 12.07
CA GLU A 94 -19.64 15.62 13.19
C GLU A 94 -20.21 16.69 14.12
N ARG A 95 -20.84 16.28 15.22
CA ARG A 95 -20.92 17.11 16.43
C ARG A 95 -19.86 16.63 17.39
N SER A 96 -18.80 17.42 17.50
CA SER A 96 -17.82 17.37 18.58
C SER A 96 -18.55 17.41 19.93
N TRP A 97 -18.40 16.36 20.75
CA TRP A 97 -18.84 16.36 22.15
C TRP A 97 -17.62 16.58 23.04
N SER A 98 -17.42 17.82 23.48
CA SER A 98 -16.65 18.14 24.67
C SER A 98 -17.49 17.83 25.92
N PHE A 99 -16.80 17.42 26.98
CA PHE A 99 -17.34 17.06 28.29
C PHE A 99 -18.40 18.05 28.82
N GLY A 100 -19.57 17.53 29.22
CA GLY A 100 -20.59 18.27 29.96
C GLY A 100 -21.55 17.34 30.72
N ARG A 101 -21.70 17.55 32.03
CA ARG A 101 -22.52 16.76 32.98
C ARG A 101 -24.03 17.04 32.88
N ARG A 102 -24.82 15.99 33.22
CA ARG A 102 -26.19 15.93 33.79
C ARG A 102 -27.40 16.36 32.93
N GLY A 103 -28.41 15.48 32.88
CA GLY A 103 -29.83 15.88 32.88
C GLY A 103 -30.78 15.17 31.89
N ALA A 104 -31.58 14.24 32.42
CA ALA A 104 -32.98 13.91 32.08
C ALA A 104 -33.43 13.45 30.66
N THR A 105 -33.86 12.19 30.63
CA THR A 105 -35.07 11.59 30.02
C THR A 105 -35.43 11.76 28.53
N ALA A 106 -35.65 10.58 27.93
CA ALA A 106 -36.62 10.22 26.89
C ALA A 106 -36.11 10.02 25.44
N ALA A 107 -36.70 8.96 24.85
CA ALA A 107 -36.70 8.53 23.45
C ALA A 107 -35.54 7.64 22.96
N VAL A 108 -35.82 6.34 23.05
CA VAL A 108 -35.31 5.26 22.20
C VAL A 108 -35.45 5.66 20.73
N LYS A 109 -34.32 5.77 20.01
CA LYS A 109 -34.26 5.60 18.55
C LYS A 109 -32.84 5.24 18.13
N ASP A 110 -32.74 4.27 17.23
CA ASP A 110 -31.53 3.63 16.71
C ASP A 110 -30.34 4.56 16.50
N ARG A 111 -29.23 4.25 17.18
CA ARG A 111 -27.92 4.86 16.95
C ARG A 111 -27.12 3.95 16.02
N PRO A 112 -26.80 4.36 14.78
CA PRO A 112 -25.82 3.63 14.00
C PRO A 112 -24.44 3.79 14.65
N THR A 113 -23.76 2.66 14.74
CA THR A 113 -22.41 2.42 15.23
C THR A 113 -21.45 3.56 14.87
N ALA A 114 -20.66 4.01 15.85
CA ALA A 114 -19.57 4.96 15.65
C ALA A 114 -18.60 4.43 14.59
N THR A 115 -18.74 4.90 13.35
CA THR A 115 -17.82 4.62 12.27
C THR A 115 -16.49 5.30 12.60
N PHE A 116 -15.43 4.49 12.59
CA PHE A 116 -14.05 4.92 12.79
C PHE A 116 -13.73 6.12 11.91
N ARG A 117 -12.87 7.02 12.42
CA ARG A 117 -12.28 8.11 11.63
C ARG A 117 -11.82 7.50 10.31
N SER A 118 -12.35 8.03 9.21
CA SER A 118 -11.80 7.82 7.88
C SER A 118 -10.29 7.83 7.99
N LEU A 119 -9.65 6.73 7.59
CA LEU A 119 -8.20 6.67 7.30
C LEU A 119 -7.93 7.53 6.05
N SER A 120 -8.47 8.75 6.01
CA SER A 120 -8.29 9.70 4.93
C SER A 120 -6.79 9.86 4.79
N MET A 121 -6.34 9.35 3.65
CA MET A 121 -4.97 9.04 3.33
C MET A 121 -4.05 10.20 3.73
N ILE A 122 -2.84 9.86 4.19
CA ILE A 122 -1.76 10.80 4.57
C ILE A 122 -1.43 11.79 3.43
N VAL A 123 -1.99 11.59 2.24
CA VAL A 123 -1.77 12.35 1.02
C VAL A 123 -3.07 12.98 0.52
N GLY A 124 -2.95 14.13 -0.17
CA GLY A 124 -4.10 14.90 -0.64
C GLY A 124 -5.03 14.11 -1.58
N LYS A 125 -6.30 14.52 -1.62
CA LYS A 125 -7.39 13.86 -2.40
C LYS A 125 -7.12 13.70 -3.90
N ASN A 126 -6.23 14.53 -4.48
CA ASN A 126 -5.89 14.50 -5.90
C ASN A 126 -4.56 13.80 -6.18
N TRP A 127 -3.94 13.21 -5.15
CA TRP A 127 -2.70 12.47 -5.30
C TRP A 127 -2.95 11.10 -5.94
N SER A 128 -1.96 10.60 -6.68
CA SER A 128 -2.06 9.38 -7.45
C SER A 128 -0.75 8.63 -7.45
N ALA A 129 -0.77 7.40 -6.93
CA ALA A 129 0.41 6.55 -6.90
C ALA A 129 0.89 6.25 -8.32
N ALA A 130 -0.04 5.98 -9.25
CA ALA A 130 0.29 5.72 -10.65
C ALA A 130 0.97 6.93 -11.31
N LYS A 131 0.45 8.16 -11.10
CA LYS A 131 1.07 9.38 -11.65
C LYS A 131 2.44 9.66 -11.03
N GLN A 132 2.62 9.42 -9.73
CA GLN A 132 3.94 9.58 -9.09
C GLN A 132 4.96 8.62 -9.71
N ILE A 133 4.60 7.34 -9.85
CA ILE A 133 5.48 6.36 -10.49
C ILE A 133 5.77 6.75 -11.94
N HIS A 134 4.76 7.17 -12.70
CA HIS A 134 4.97 7.65 -14.07
C HIS A 134 5.95 8.84 -14.13
N ALA A 135 5.78 9.83 -13.25
CA ALA A 135 6.67 11.00 -13.17
C ALA A 135 8.11 10.62 -12.78
N MET A 136 8.29 9.64 -11.89
CA MET A 136 9.61 9.13 -11.54
C MET A 136 10.32 8.47 -12.73
N TRP A 137 9.58 7.75 -13.57
CA TRP A 137 10.12 7.06 -14.75
C TRP A 137 10.32 7.95 -15.98
N ALA A 138 9.43 8.92 -16.23
CA ALA A 138 9.37 9.65 -17.50
C ALA A 138 10.69 10.34 -17.90
N ASN A 139 11.48 10.76 -16.91
CA ASN A 139 12.76 11.45 -17.13
C ASN A 139 13.98 10.56 -16.86
N LEU A 140 13.80 9.23 -16.74
CA LEU A 140 14.89 8.32 -16.41
C LEU A 140 15.69 7.94 -17.67
N VAL A 141 16.70 8.74 -17.99
CA VAL A 141 17.53 8.56 -19.19
C VAL A 141 18.77 7.73 -18.87
N ALA A 142 19.00 6.66 -19.62
CA ALA A 142 20.20 5.85 -19.50
C ALA A 142 21.44 6.62 -20.01
N PRO A 143 22.56 6.61 -19.27
CA PRO A 143 23.81 7.23 -19.70
C PRO A 143 24.36 6.54 -20.94
N ARG A 144 25.07 7.30 -21.78
CA ARG A 144 25.61 6.82 -23.08
C ARG A 144 27.06 7.23 -23.28
N GLY A 145 27.78 6.46 -24.11
CA GLY A 145 29.14 6.79 -24.51
C GLY A 145 30.11 6.91 -23.33
N ALA A 146 30.82 8.03 -23.23
CA ALA A 146 31.83 8.28 -22.21
C ALA A 146 31.26 8.37 -20.78
N GLU A 147 29.95 8.61 -20.61
CA GLU A 147 29.29 8.71 -19.31
C GLU A 147 29.24 7.37 -18.55
N LEU A 148 29.38 6.24 -19.27
CA LEU A 148 29.33 4.89 -18.70
C LEU A 148 30.52 4.59 -17.76
N ASN A 149 31.64 5.28 -17.93
CA ASN A 149 32.86 5.07 -17.14
C ASN A 149 32.93 5.97 -15.89
N GLY A 150 31.92 6.81 -15.67
CA GLY A 150 31.86 7.78 -14.57
C GLY A 150 30.73 7.52 -13.57
N LEU A 151 30.48 8.51 -12.71
CA LEU A 151 29.45 8.43 -11.66
C LEU A 151 28.00 8.45 -12.20
N ALA A 152 27.79 8.78 -13.47
CA ALA A 152 26.47 8.82 -14.08
C ALA A 152 25.79 7.44 -14.10
N LEU A 153 26.54 6.36 -14.37
CA LEU A 153 26.01 5.00 -14.40
C LEU A 153 25.55 4.52 -13.01
N PRO A 154 26.35 4.63 -11.94
CA PRO A 154 25.88 4.34 -10.57
C PRO A 154 24.63 5.14 -10.18
N VAL A 155 24.58 6.45 -10.45
CA VAL A 155 23.42 7.30 -10.15
C VAL A 155 22.19 6.82 -10.92
N TYR A 156 22.34 6.48 -12.20
CA TYR A 156 21.26 5.91 -13.00
C TYR A 156 20.75 4.58 -12.40
N ILE A 157 21.64 3.66 -12.04
CA ILE A 157 21.28 2.37 -11.42
C ILE A 157 20.51 2.60 -10.11
N MET A 158 20.98 3.50 -9.24
CA MET A 158 20.29 3.85 -8.00
C MET A 158 18.87 4.35 -8.25
N ASN A 159 18.69 5.23 -9.24
CA ASN A 159 17.36 5.70 -9.62
C ASN A 159 16.49 4.55 -10.14
N VAL A 160 16.99 3.72 -11.07
CA VAL A 160 16.23 2.57 -11.61
C VAL A 160 15.76 1.64 -10.49
N VAL A 161 16.64 1.28 -9.57
CA VAL A 161 16.31 0.41 -8.43
C VAL A 161 15.27 1.06 -7.53
N MET A 162 15.44 2.34 -7.17
CA MET A 162 14.48 3.08 -6.35
C MET A 162 13.11 3.11 -7.01
N VAL A 163 13.02 3.48 -8.29
CA VAL A 163 11.72 3.57 -8.97
C VAL A 163 11.08 2.18 -9.13
N PHE A 164 11.87 1.14 -9.44
CA PHE A 164 11.37 -0.23 -9.50
C PHE A 164 10.78 -0.70 -8.16
N VAL A 165 11.48 -0.46 -7.04
CA VAL A 165 11.00 -0.83 -5.71
C VAL A 165 9.71 -0.09 -5.36
N MET A 166 9.66 1.23 -5.61
CA MET A 166 8.44 2.02 -5.38
C MET A 166 7.27 1.51 -6.23
N TRP A 167 7.52 1.17 -7.50
CA TRP A 167 6.50 0.59 -8.39
C TRP A 167 5.99 -0.75 -7.88
N ALA A 168 6.88 -1.65 -7.45
CA ALA A 168 6.51 -2.96 -6.92
C ALA A 168 5.67 -2.83 -5.64
N LEU A 169 6.01 -1.90 -4.74
CA LEU A 169 5.22 -1.61 -3.54
C LEU A 169 3.81 -1.10 -3.88
N VAL A 170 3.68 -0.20 -4.85
CA VAL A 170 2.38 0.31 -5.31
C VAL A 170 1.53 -0.82 -5.94
N ALA A 171 2.13 -1.68 -6.75
CA ALA A 171 1.43 -2.84 -7.32
C ALA A 171 0.96 -3.81 -6.21
N ALA A 172 1.80 -4.06 -5.22
CA ALA A 172 1.49 -5.01 -4.15
C ALA A 172 0.42 -4.49 -3.18
N VAL A 173 0.62 -3.30 -2.62
CA VAL A 173 -0.15 -2.79 -1.48
C VAL A 173 -1.31 -1.90 -1.94
N PRO A 174 -2.53 -2.06 -1.39
CA PRO A 174 -3.63 -1.14 -1.66
C PRO A 174 -3.26 0.30 -1.29
N CYS A 175 -3.15 1.19 -2.27
CA CYS A 175 -2.95 2.62 -2.01
C CYS A 175 -3.71 3.49 -3.03
N GLN A 176 -3.67 4.81 -2.83
CA GLN A 176 -4.51 5.77 -3.57
C GLN A 176 -4.21 5.82 -5.07
N ASP A 177 -5.26 5.73 -5.89
CA ASP A 177 -5.26 5.95 -7.35
C ASP A 177 -4.07 5.27 -8.07
N ARG A 178 -4.17 3.93 -8.15
CA ARG A 178 -3.21 3.05 -8.82
C ARG A 178 -3.60 2.73 -10.27
N VAL A 179 -4.72 3.27 -10.75
CA VAL A 179 -5.23 3.00 -12.10
C VAL A 179 -4.23 3.54 -13.12
N GLY A 180 -3.90 2.72 -14.12
CA GLY A 180 -2.91 3.10 -15.13
C GLY A 180 -1.46 3.09 -14.63
N LEU A 181 -1.17 2.31 -13.57
CA LEU A 181 0.20 2.02 -13.17
C LEU A 181 1.01 1.54 -14.40
N PRO A 182 2.18 2.11 -14.70
CA PRO A 182 2.93 1.74 -15.90
C PRO A 182 3.42 0.29 -15.81
N LEU A 183 3.07 -0.52 -16.81
CA LEU A 183 3.36 -1.97 -16.81
C LEU A 183 4.57 -2.35 -17.66
N HIS A 184 5.07 -1.40 -18.43
CA HIS A 184 6.18 -1.62 -19.32
C HIS A 184 7.15 -0.47 -19.21
N ILE A 185 8.26 -0.71 -18.54
CA ILE A 185 9.35 0.24 -18.47
C ILE A 185 10.60 -0.46 -18.97
N GLN A 186 11.08 -0.05 -20.14
CA GLN A 186 12.20 -0.72 -20.79
C GLN A 186 13.51 -0.17 -20.24
N ILE A 187 14.18 -0.98 -19.43
CA ILE A 187 15.58 -0.75 -19.12
C ILE A 187 16.41 -1.22 -20.33
N PRO A 188 17.35 -0.40 -20.85
CA PRO A 188 18.18 -0.77 -21.98
C PRO A 188 18.92 -2.09 -21.76
N ARG A 189 18.76 -3.03 -22.69
CA ARG A 189 19.32 -4.39 -22.63
C ARG A 189 20.85 -4.45 -22.68
N GLN A 190 21.50 -3.31 -22.94
CA GLN A 190 22.96 -3.18 -22.95
C GLN A 190 23.60 -3.41 -21.56
N PHE A 191 22.84 -3.27 -20.48
CA PHE A 191 23.33 -3.53 -19.13
C PHE A 191 23.09 -4.99 -18.73
N ALA A 192 24.12 -5.67 -18.21
CA ALA A 192 24.04 -7.08 -17.84
C ALA A 192 22.92 -7.40 -16.82
N TRP A 193 22.63 -6.47 -15.91
CA TRP A 193 21.57 -6.61 -14.90
C TRP A 193 20.15 -6.29 -15.43
N ALA A 194 20.02 -5.68 -16.61
CA ALA A 194 18.74 -5.24 -17.14
C ALA A 194 17.80 -6.41 -17.42
N HIS A 195 18.33 -7.55 -17.87
CA HIS A 195 17.51 -8.73 -18.17
C HIS A 195 16.77 -9.24 -16.93
N SER A 196 17.47 -9.37 -15.80
CA SER A 196 16.87 -9.81 -14.55
C SER A 196 15.79 -8.85 -14.05
N LEU A 197 16.03 -7.54 -14.13
CA LEU A 197 15.07 -6.55 -13.66
C LEU A 197 13.83 -6.46 -14.57
N ASN A 198 14.02 -6.48 -15.88
CA ASN A 198 12.93 -6.55 -16.85
C ASN A 198 12.09 -7.82 -16.64
N GLY A 199 12.73 -8.98 -16.42
CA GLY A 199 12.01 -10.24 -16.16
C GLY A 199 11.18 -10.21 -14.87
N LEU A 200 11.65 -9.55 -13.81
CA LEU A 200 10.85 -9.34 -12.60
C LEU A 200 9.66 -8.41 -12.86
N GLN A 201 9.90 -7.32 -13.59
CA GLN A 201 8.86 -6.37 -13.94
C GLN A 201 7.76 -7.01 -14.80
N GLU A 202 8.12 -7.83 -15.79
CA GLU A 202 7.17 -8.56 -16.64
C GLU A 202 6.30 -9.48 -15.78
N LYS A 203 6.90 -10.30 -14.91
CA LYS A 203 6.14 -11.21 -14.02
C LYS A 203 5.18 -10.49 -13.08
N ILE A 204 5.66 -9.43 -12.41
CA ILE A 204 4.82 -8.63 -11.49
C ILE A 204 3.72 -7.90 -12.29
N GLY A 205 4.04 -7.37 -13.46
CA GLY A 205 3.09 -6.68 -14.34
C GLY A 205 2.01 -7.62 -14.90
N GLU A 206 2.35 -8.86 -15.23
CA GLU A 206 1.37 -9.88 -15.62
C GLU A 206 0.39 -10.21 -14.50
N GLU A 207 0.90 -10.40 -13.28
CA GLU A 207 0.04 -10.59 -12.11
C GLU A 207 -0.84 -9.37 -11.85
N TRP A 208 -0.31 -8.15 -11.99
CA TRP A 208 -1.10 -6.93 -11.86
C TRP A 208 -2.24 -6.87 -12.90
N LYS A 209 -1.97 -7.14 -14.18
CA LYS A 209 -2.98 -7.12 -15.25
C LYS A 209 -4.12 -8.11 -15.01
N LYS A 210 -3.82 -9.30 -14.48
CA LYS A 210 -4.84 -10.31 -14.15
C LYS A 210 -5.79 -9.82 -13.05
N LYS A 211 -5.32 -8.91 -12.19
CA LYS A 211 -5.98 -8.50 -10.94
C LYS A 211 -6.61 -7.11 -11.03
N GLU A 212 -6.09 -6.22 -11.87
CA GLU A 212 -6.69 -4.91 -12.18
C GLU A 212 -8.09 -5.05 -12.76
N LYS A 213 -8.30 -6.02 -13.67
CA LYS A 213 -9.62 -6.31 -14.27
C LYS A 213 -10.69 -6.74 -13.25
N LYS A 214 -10.29 -7.11 -12.04
CA LYS A 214 -11.18 -7.60 -10.98
C LYS A 214 -11.43 -6.57 -9.88
N GLY A 215 -10.94 -5.34 -10.01
CA GLY A 215 -11.06 -4.31 -8.97
C GLY A 215 -10.33 -4.66 -7.66
N SER A 216 -9.39 -5.61 -7.70
CA SER A 216 -8.92 -6.27 -6.49
C SER A 216 -8.07 -5.39 -5.56
N ALA A 217 -7.93 -5.85 -4.31
CA ALA A 217 -7.18 -5.15 -3.27
C ALA A 217 -5.67 -4.95 -3.56
N GLY A 218 -5.10 -5.51 -4.63
CA GLY A 218 -3.65 -5.51 -4.92
C GLY A 218 -3.14 -6.92 -5.18
N LEU A 219 -1.81 -7.11 -5.10
CA LEU A 219 -1.19 -8.43 -5.35
C LEU A 219 -1.05 -9.31 -4.12
N LEU A 220 -1.38 -8.82 -2.91
CA LEU A 220 -1.34 -9.62 -1.68
C LEU A 220 -2.33 -10.79 -1.78
N GLU A 221 -1.81 -12.01 -1.70
CA GLU A 221 -2.59 -13.25 -1.85
C GLU A 221 -3.64 -13.38 -0.73
N GLU A 222 -3.25 -13.05 0.50
CA GLU A 222 -4.07 -13.11 1.70
C GLU A 222 -5.31 -12.23 1.58
N MET A 223 -5.17 -11.01 1.03
CA MET A 223 -6.30 -10.11 0.79
C MET A 223 -7.32 -10.72 -0.20
N GLN A 224 -6.84 -11.42 -1.22
CA GLN A 224 -7.70 -12.05 -2.22
C GLN A 224 -8.42 -13.28 -1.66
N LYS A 225 -7.77 -14.05 -0.78
CA LYS A 225 -8.42 -15.16 -0.08
C LYS A 225 -9.46 -14.65 0.90
N MET A 226 -9.11 -13.61 1.65
CA MET A 226 -10.02 -12.95 2.59
C MET A 226 -11.29 -12.45 1.92
N GLU A 227 -11.19 -11.82 0.74
CA GLU A 227 -12.34 -11.38 -0.05
C GLU A 227 -13.27 -12.57 -0.39
N LYS A 228 -12.73 -13.66 -0.93
CA LYS A 228 -13.52 -14.85 -1.29
C LYS A 228 -14.18 -15.51 -0.07
N LEU A 229 -13.42 -15.71 1.00
CA LEU A 229 -13.93 -16.30 2.23
C LEU A 229 -15.00 -15.40 2.86
N SER A 230 -14.83 -14.08 2.78
CA SER A 230 -15.82 -13.14 3.31
C SER A 230 -17.16 -13.25 2.58
N GLN A 231 -17.15 -13.43 1.26
CA GLN A 231 -18.35 -13.60 0.45
C GLN A 231 -19.09 -14.91 0.82
N GLY A 232 -18.37 -16.04 0.91
CA GLY A 232 -18.98 -17.33 1.29
C GLY A 232 -19.57 -17.31 2.71
N LEU A 233 -18.89 -16.68 3.66
CA LEU A 233 -19.38 -16.56 5.04
C LEU A 233 -20.57 -15.60 5.18
N ILE A 234 -20.70 -14.59 4.30
CA ILE A 234 -21.89 -13.73 4.22
C ILE A 234 -23.09 -14.54 3.72
N GLU A 235 -22.91 -15.34 2.67
CA GLU A 235 -23.96 -16.21 2.13
C GLU A 235 -24.50 -17.18 3.19
N PHE A 236 -23.60 -17.78 3.97
CA PHE A 236 -24.00 -18.57 5.14
C PHE A 236 -24.79 -17.74 6.16
N ALA A 237 -24.29 -16.56 6.52
CA ALA A 237 -24.94 -15.73 7.54
C ALA A 237 -26.31 -15.20 7.13
N ASP A 238 -26.54 -14.95 5.84
CA ASP A 238 -27.83 -14.54 5.29
C ASP A 238 -28.82 -15.71 5.19
N GLY A 239 -28.33 -16.93 4.95
CA GLY A 239 -29.14 -18.14 4.88
C GLY A 239 -29.35 -18.86 6.22
N PHE A 240 -28.80 -18.35 7.31
CA PHE A 240 -28.80 -19.02 8.61
C PHE A 240 -30.20 -19.08 9.23
N GLN A 241 -30.60 -20.27 9.65
CA GLN A 241 -31.77 -20.52 10.50
C GLN A 241 -31.34 -21.42 11.66
N PHE A 242 -31.80 -21.10 12.87
CA PHE A 242 -31.49 -21.89 14.06
C PHE A 242 -32.61 -22.92 14.34
N PRO A 243 -32.28 -24.19 14.64
CA PRO A 243 -30.94 -24.80 14.64
C PRO A 243 -30.43 -25.08 13.21
N VAL A 244 -29.11 -25.20 13.04
CA VAL A 244 -28.52 -25.59 11.75
C VAL A 244 -28.87 -27.06 11.50
N GLU A 245 -29.75 -27.32 10.53
CA GLU A 245 -30.21 -28.69 10.21
C GLU A 245 -29.24 -29.45 9.29
N GLU A 246 -28.45 -28.74 8.47
CA GLU A 246 -27.51 -29.34 7.53
C GLU A 246 -26.09 -29.41 8.13
N GLU A 247 -25.72 -30.57 8.66
CA GLU A 247 -24.37 -30.86 9.16
C GLU A 247 -23.27 -30.57 8.12
N GLY A 248 -23.53 -30.85 6.83
CA GLY A 248 -22.58 -30.57 5.75
C GLY A 248 -22.29 -29.07 5.56
N LYS A 249 -23.30 -28.20 5.73
CA LYS A 249 -23.08 -26.74 5.68
C LYS A 249 -22.27 -26.25 6.87
N LEU A 250 -22.46 -26.86 8.05
CA LEU A 250 -21.71 -26.51 9.24
C LEU A 250 -20.22 -26.88 9.08
N GLU A 251 -19.93 -28.04 8.47
CA GLU A 251 -18.56 -28.47 8.17
C GLU A 251 -17.89 -27.54 7.14
N GLU A 252 -18.60 -27.14 6.09
CA GLU A 252 -18.11 -26.18 5.10
C GLU A 252 -17.76 -24.82 5.73
N VAL A 253 -18.66 -24.29 6.58
CA VAL A 253 -18.44 -23.02 7.29
C VAL A 253 -17.26 -23.14 8.26
N ALA A 254 -17.14 -24.26 8.98
CA ALA A 254 -16.01 -24.50 9.86
C ALA A 254 -14.69 -24.52 9.08
N ALA A 255 -14.67 -25.12 7.87
CA ALA A 255 -13.51 -25.10 6.99
C ALA A 255 -13.17 -23.67 6.50
N GLN A 256 -14.17 -22.89 6.08
CA GLN A 256 -13.97 -21.49 5.66
C GLN A 256 -13.46 -20.61 6.81
N VAL A 257 -14.01 -20.76 8.02
CA VAL A 257 -13.56 -20.03 9.22
C VAL A 257 -12.12 -20.39 9.57
N LYS A 258 -11.76 -21.68 9.50
CA LYS A 258 -10.39 -22.13 9.72
C LYS A 258 -9.43 -21.58 8.66
N GLU A 259 -9.84 -21.55 7.40
CA GLU A 259 -9.03 -20.92 6.34
C GLU A 259 -8.87 -19.41 6.58
N MET A 260 -9.93 -18.72 7.02
CA MET A 260 -9.87 -17.28 7.36
C MET A 260 -8.91 -17.02 8.53
N ALA A 261 -8.90 -17.90 9.54
CA ALA A 261 -7.96 -17.82 10.67
C ALA A 261 -6.51 -17.98 10.21
N GLU A 262 -6.25 -18.94 9.30
CA GLU A 262 -4.93 -19.14 8.70
C GLU A 262 -4.47 -17.93 7.88
N VAL A 263 -5.38 -17.32 7.12
CA VAL A 263 -5.11 -16.08 6.38
C VAL A 263 -4.71 -14.95 7.34
N CYS A 264 -5.45 -14.75 8.44
CA CYS A 264 -5.12 -13.74 9.44
C CYS A 264 -3.74 -13.99 10.07
N ARG A 265 -3.42 -15.23 10.41
CA ARG A 265 -2.10 -15.60 10.95
C ARG A 265 -0.96 -15.26 10.00
N ARG A 266 -1.09 -15.63 8.72
CA ARG A 266 -0.08 -15.29 7.69
C ARG A 266 0.09 -13.78 7.53
N MET A 267 -1.00 -13.02 7.65
CA MET A 267 -0.96 -11.56 7.61
C MET A 267 -0.21 -10.99 8.81
N ASP A 268 -0.42 -11.50 10.02
CA ASP A 268 0.34 -11.08 11.19
C ASP A 268 1.85 -11.31 11.04
N GLU A 269 2.23 -12.50 10.56
CA GLU A 269 3.62 -12.88 10.31
C GLU A 269 4.28 -12.00 9.24
N GLY A 270 3.56 -11.64 8.19
CA GLY A 270 4.10 -10.91 7.03
C GLY A 270 4.05 -9.38 7.12
N LEU A 271 3.00 -8.80 7.70
CA LEU A 271 2.77 -7.36 7.67
C LEU A 271 3.69 -6.59 8.61
N VAL A 272 4.05 -7.16 9.77
CA VAL A 272 4.97 -6.50 10.71
C VAL A 272 6.37 -6.32 10.10
N PRO A 273 7.02 -7.36 9.55
CA PRO A 273 8.29 -7.19 8.83
C PRO A 273 8.20 -6.24 7.65
N LEU A 274 7.13 -6.31 6.85
CA LEU A 274 6.95 -5.41 5.70
C LEU A 274 6.88 -3.95 6.14
N GLN A 275 6.11 -3.63 7.19
CA GLN A 275 6.00 -2.28 7.72
C GLN A 275 7.33 -1.75 8.25
N GLN A 276 8.14 -2.61 8.88
CA GLN A 276 9.50 -2.25 9.30
C GLN A 276 10.39 -1.94 8.09
N GLN A 277 10.38 -2.79 7.05
CA GLN A 277 11.19 -2.58 5.86
C GLN A 277 10.82 -1.29 5.11
N ILE A 278 9.52 -0.97 5.00
CA ILE A 278 9.06 0.29 4.41
C ILE A 278 9.58 1.49 5.20
N ARG A 279 9.52 1.41 6.54
CA ARG A 279 10.07 2.47 7.41
C ARG A 279 11.59 2.59 7.28
N ASP A 280 12.30 1.48 7.15
CA ASP A 280 13.76 1.48 6.99
C ASP A 280 14.16 2.13 5.66
N VAL A 281 13.44 1.80 4.57
CA VAL A 281 13.59 2.46 3.26
C VAL A 281 13.29 3.95 3.34
N PHE A 282 12.21 4.34 4.03
CA PHE A 282 11.86 5.75 4.23
C PHE A 282 13.00 6.51 4.94
N HIS A 283 13.47 5.99 6.08
CA HIS A 283 14.55 6.63 6.82
C HIS A 283 15.86 6.66 6.04
N GLN A 284 16.17 5.59 5.31
CA GLN A 284 17.35 5.55 4.46
C GLN A 284 17.28 6.59 3.34
N ALA A 285 16.12 6.74 2.69
CA ALA A 285 15.92 7.77 1.66
C ALA A 285 16.04 9.19 2.23
N VAL A 286 15.48 9.46 3.42
CA VAL A 286 15.65 10.75 4.10
C VAL A 286 17.12 11.05 4.41
N ARG A 287 17.84 10.08 4.96
CA ARG A 287 19.28 10.22 5.27
C ARG A 287 20.11 10.48 4.01
N SER A 288 19.98 9.61 3.02
CA SER A 288 20.73 9.73 1.77
C SER A 288 20.43 11.03 1.02
N ARG A 289 19.19 11.52 1.05
CA ARG A 289 18.81 12.83 0.49
C ARG A 289 19.50 13.97 1.24
N SER A 290 19.56 13.91 2.57
CA SER A 290 20.16 14.95 3.40
C SER A 290 21.67 15.02 3.19
N GLU A 291 22.36 13.87 3.23
CA GLU A 291 23.79 13.76 2.93
C GLU A 291 24.12 14.30 1.53
N MET A 292 23.28 13.99 0.56
CA MET A 292 23.46 14.46 -0.82
C MET A 292 23.27 15.97 -0.97
N MET A 293 22.30 16.55 -0.26
CA MET A 293 22.13 18.00 -0.22
C MET A 293 23.34 18.69 0.41
N GLU A 294 23.86 18.15 1.52
CA GLU A 294 25.07 18.67 2.15
C GLU A 294 26.26 18.61 1.18
N LEU A 295 26.48 17.49 0.50
CA LEU A 295 27.56 17.35 -0.48
C LEU A 295 27.47 18.36 -1.63
N LEU A 296 26.25 18.62 -2.15
CA LEU A 296 26.04 19.62 -3.19
C LEU A 296 26.30 21.05 -2.69
N GLU A 297 25.91 21.36 -1.45
CA GLU A 297 26.21 22.65 -0.84
C GLU A 297 27.72 22.87 -0.69
N HIS A 298 28.45 21.85 -0.21
CA HIS A 298 29.91 21.90 -0.11
C HIS A 298 30.58 22.04 -1.48
N ALA A 299 30.13 21.28 -2.49
CA ALA A 299 30.63 21.39 -3.86
C ALA A 299 30.38 22.77 -4.46
N GLY A 300 29.22 23.37 -4.20
CA GLY A 300 28.89 24.73 -4.60
C GLY A 300 29.81 25.78 -3.98
N LYS A 301 30.08 25.67 -2.67
CA LYS A 301 31.01 26.57 -1.95
C LYS A 301 32.44 26.48 -2.50
N ILE A 302 32.93 25.29 -2.80
CA ILE A 302 34.30 25.07 -3.32
C ILE A 302 34.42 25.52 -4.78
N SER A 303 33.33 25.47 -5.55
CA SER A 303 33.30 25.87 -6.96
C SER A 303 33.20 27.39 -7.17
N GLN A 304 32.94 28.19 -6.12
CA GLN A 304 32.96 29.65 -6.21
C GLN A 304 34.41 30.15 -6.23
N PRO A 305 34.82 30.99 -7.20
CA PRO A 305 36.14 31.58 -7.18
C PRO A 305 36.28 32.46 -5.93
N MET A 306 37.35 32.27 -5.16
CA MET A 306 37.72 33.20 -4.09
C MET A 306 38.00 34.55 -4.74
N MET A 307 37.13 35.53 -4.50
CA MET A 307 37.40 36.95 -4.80
C MET A 307 38.39 37.52 -3.79
#